data_AF-A0A917GF57-F1
#
_entry.id   AF-A0A917GF57-F1
#
_cell.length_a   1.000
_cell.length_b   1.000
_cell.length_c   1.000
_cell.angle_alpha   90.00
_cell.angle_beta   90.00
_cell.angle_gamma   90.00
#
_symmetry.space_group_name_H-M   'P 1'
#
loop_
_entity.id
_entity.type
_entity.pdbx_description
1 polymer ?
#
loop_
_entity_poly.entity_id
_entity_poly.type
_entity_poly.pdbx_seq_one_letter_code
_entity_poly.pdbx_strand_id
1 'polypeptide(L)'
;MKNYKLLIMKKQPLVLLILSLLLFTNLSCEDKDDNVPVEEAPLTATNYIYEGDLRIYYLEAENVRLNDNIDVWVQVPDNDPGYNDAQENIALAYAEIDANQSEISAIPSPAEAFFIINPILPPIPPSPSPCLCLDEFNSIRNIVFLPGTDQLSLTIRDFNTESVLVGTNNNSTVNMIPNTQNTGRYQPFAFEQPGFTGLATLNIQSDSKNYSILVNFQNLP
;
A
#
# COMPACT_ATOMS: atom_id res chain seq x y z
N MET A 1 -43.46 -50.23 -48.46
CA MET A 1 -43.75 -48.78 -48.34
C MET A 1 -44.25 -48.52 -46.92
N LYS A 2 -43.37 -48.14 -45.99
CA LYS A 2 -43.73 -47.83 -44.59
C LYS A 2 -43.24 -46.42 -44.28
N ASN A 3 -44.14 -45.62 -43.71
CA ASN A 3 -44.07 -44.18 -43.55
C ASN A 3 -42.96 -43.72 -42.59
N TYR A 4 -41.80 -43.34 -43.12
CA TYR A 4 -40.74 -42.67 -42.33
C TYR A 4 -40.95 -41.16 -42.18
N LYS A 5 -41.96 -40.58 -42.82
CA LYS A 5 -42.20 -39.12 -42.80
C LYS A 5 -42.85 -38.60 -41.50
N LEU A 6 -43.34 -39.47 -40.62
CA LEU A 6 -44.12 -39.05 -39.44
C LEU A 6 -43.34 -38.92 -38.13
N LEU A 7 -42.07 -39.35 -38.09
CA LEU A 7 -41.27 -39.40 -36.84
C LEU A 7 -40.39 -38.16 -36.62
N ILE A 8 -40.17 -37.33 -37.65
CA ILE A 8 -39.32 -36.13 -37.57
C ILE A 8 -40.10 -34.92 -37.02
N MET A 9 -41.41 -34.82 -37.30
CA MET A 9 -42.24 -33.67 -36.87
C MET A 9 -42.62 -33.67 -35.37
N LYS A 10 -42.44 -34.77 -34.62
CA LYS A 10 -42.78 -34.82 -33.19
C LYS A 10 -41.64 -34.43 -32.25
N LYS A 11 -40.39 -34.42 -32.72
CA LYS A 11 -39.22 -34.07 -31.88
C LYS A 11 -38.82 -32.60 -31.97
N GLN A 12 -39.20 -31.92 -33.06
CA GLN A 12 -38.98 -30.48 -33.23
C GLN A 12 -39.63 -29.62 -32.14
N PRO A 13 -40.90 -29.84 -31.72
CA PRO A 13 -41.49 -29.04 -30.65
C PRO A 13 -40.86 -29.33 -29.28
N LEU A 14 -40.40 -30.56 -29.04
CA LEU A 14 -39.72 -30.95 -27.79
C LEU A 14 -38.35 -30.27 -27.67
N VAL A 15 -37.56 -30.25 -28.76
CA VAL A 15 -36.24 -29.59 -28.79
C VAL A 15 -36.38 -28.07 -28.64
N LEU A 16 -37.38 -27.46 -29.29
CA LEU A 16 -37.68 -26.03 -29.11
C LEU A 16 -38.15 -25.70 -27.69
N LEU A 17 -38.92 -26.58 -27.05
CA LEU A 17 -39.38 -26.41 -25.68
C LEU A 17 -38.24 -26.55 -24.65
N ILE A 18 -37.31 -27.49 -24.87
CA ILE A 18 -36.12 -27.65 -24.03
C ILE A 18 -35.15 -26.47 -24.21
N LEU A 19 -34.95 -26.00 -25.44
CA LEU A 19 -34.11 -24.84 -25.74
C LEU A 19 -34.70 -23.54 -25.17
N SER A 20 -36.03 -23.41 -25.22
CA SER A 20 -36.77 -22.35 -24.54
C SER A 20 -36.58 -22.41 -23.02
N LEU A 21 -36.66 -23.59 -22.41
CA LEU A 21 -36.47 -23.75 -20.96
C LEU A 21 -35.05 -23.35 -20.52
N LEU A 22 -34.03 -23.70 -21.31
CA LEU A 22 -32.62 -23.32 -21.06
C LEU A 22 -32.35 -21.82 -21.18
N LEU A 23 -33.15 -21.10 -21.97
CA LEU A 23 -33.08 -19.63 -22.05
C LEU A 23 -33.68 -18.96 -20.80
N PHE A 24 -34.64 -19.60 -20.13
CA PHE A 24 -35.24 -19.08 -18.89
C PHE A 24 -34.45 -19.44 -17.62
N THR A 25 -33.62 -20.48 -17.62
CA THR A 25 -32.77 -20.80 -16.45
C THR A 25 -31.64 -19.80 -16.23
N ASN A 26 -31.28 -18.99 -17.24
CA ASN A 26 -30.30 -17.89 -17.10
C ASN A 26 -30.94 -16.57 -16.65
N LEU A 27 -32.27 -16.50 -16.54
CA LEU A 27 -33.02 -15.32 -16.06
C LEU A 27 -33.48 -15.47 -14.60
N SER A 28 -33.15 -16.59 -13.95
CA SER A 28 -33.48 -16.87 -12.55
C SER A 28 -32.23 -16.92 -11.67
N CYS A 29 -31.16 -16.21 -12.03
CA CYS A 29 -30.44 -15.49 -10.99
C CYS A 29 -31.40 -14.39 -10.54
N GLU A 30 -32.26 -14.74 -9.59
CA GLU A 30 -32.84 -13.75 -8.72
C GLU A 30 -31.63 -13.17 -8.00
N ASP A 31 -31.09 -12.09 -8.54
CA ASP A 31 -30.32 -11.15 -7.75
C ASP A 31 -31.28 -10.80 -6.63
N LYS A 32 -31.15 -11.51 -5.50
CA LYS A 32 -31.60 -11.00 -4.22
C LYS A 32 -30.71 -9.79 -3.95
N ASP A 33 -31.03 -8.74 -4.69
CA ASP A 33 -30.75 -7.38 -4.38
C ASP A 33 -31.66 -7.08 -3.19
N ASP A 34 -31.29 -7.68 -2.05
CA ASP A 34 -31.62 -7.10 -0.77
C ASP A 34 -31.15 -5.66 -0.90
N ASN A 35 -32.11 -4.74 -1.00
CA ASN A 35 -31.93 -3.28 -1.08
C ASN A 35 -31.30 -2.73 0.22
N VAL A 36 -30.25 -3.38 0.70
CA VAL A 36 -29.24 -2.75 1.52
C VAL A 36 -28.40 -1.98 0.51
N PRO A 37 -28.43 -0.63 0.53
CA PRO A 37 -27.44 0.12 -0.21
C PRO A 37 -26.09 -0.25 0.39
N VAL A 38 -25.40 -1.20 -0.24
CA VAL A 38 -23.97 -1.34 -0.05
C VAL A 38 -23.41 -0.10 -0.73
N GLU A 39 -23.14 0.93 0.07
CA GLU A 39 -22.28 2.01 -0.39
C GLU A 39 -20.95 1.37 -0.76
N GLU A 40 -20.77 1.02 -2.04
CA GLU A 40 -19.48 0.64 -2.57
C GLU A 40 -18.58 1.87 -2.40
N ALA A 41 -17.81 1.88 -1.30
CA ALA A 41 -16.87 2.93 -1.03
C ALA A 41 -15.89 2.99 -2.22
N PRO A 42 -15.83 4.12 -2.96
CA PRO A 42 -14.97 4.18 -4.13
C PRO A 42 -13.53 3.92 -3.70
N LEU A 43 -12.83 3.03 -4.41
CA LEU A 43 -11.41 2.81 -4.20
C LEU A 43 -10.69 4.14 -4.47
N THR A 44 -10.16 4.73 -3.40
CA THR A 44 -9.36 5.95 -3.44
C THR A 44 -7.88 5.58 -3.41
N ALA A 45 -6.99 6.53 -3.68
CA ALA A 45 -5.54 6.34 -3.58
C ALA A 45 -5.04 5.98 -2.15
N THR A 46 -5.95 5.84 -1.19
CA THR A 46 -5.71 5.46 0.21
C THR A 46 -6.56 4.27 0.68
N ASN A 47 -7.42 3.71 -0.18
CA ASN A 47 -8.27 2.56 0.12
C ASN A 47 -7.86 1.39 -0.80
N TYR A 48 -6.72 0.78 -0.49
CA TYR A 48 -6.20 -0.38 -1.22
C TYR A 48 -6.76 -1.67 -0.61
N ILE A 49 -7.07 -2.64 -1.46
CA ILE A 49 -7.35 -4.02 -1.04
C ILE A 49 -6.01 -4.70 -0.78
N TYR A 50 -5.78 -5.14 0.44
CA TYR A 50 -4.61 -5.89 0.84
C TYR A 50 -4.89 -7.40 0.83
N GLU A 51 -3.84 -8.21 0.79
CA GLU A 51 -3.96 -9.68 0.84
C GLU A 51 -4.72 -10.15 2.10
N GLY A 52 -4.51 -9.47 3.22
CA GLY A 52 -5.26 -9.69 4.46
C GLY A 52 -6.76 -9.47 4.30
N ASP A 53 -7.19 -8.45 3.56
CA ASP A 53 -8.61 -8.13 3.37
C ASP A 53 -9.33 -9.21 2.56
N LEU A 54 -8.66 -9.75 1.53
CA LEU A 54 -9.20 -10.87 0.75
C LEU A 54 -9.33 -12.14 1.59
N ARG A 55 -8.37 -12.39 2.49
CA ARG A 55 -8.41 -13.53 3.39
C ARG A 55 -9.52 -13.39 4.43
N ILE A 56 -9.69 -12.20 5.01
CA ILE A 56 -10.80 -11.89 5.92
C ILE A 56 -12.13 -12.14 5.22
N TYR A 57 -12.33 -11.58 4.03
CA TYR A 57 -13.56 -11.77 3.25
C TYR A 57 -13.86 -13.25 2.98
N TYR A 58 -12.85 -14.04 2.60
CA TYR A 58 -13.01 -15.48 2.40
C TYR A 58 -13.47 -16.19 3.69
N LEU A 59 -12.83 -15.90 4.82
CA LEU A 59 -13.15 -16.52 6.11
C LEU A 59 -14.54 -16.13 6.62
N GLU A 60 -14.93 -14.87 6.43
CA GLU A 60 -16.29 -14.39 6.76
C GLU A 60 -17.35 -15.07 5.89
N ALA A 61 -17.11 -15.21 4.59
CA ALA A 61 -18.02 -15.94 3.70
C ALA A 61 -18.14 -17.42 4.08
N GLU A 62 -17.03 -18.05 4.49
CA GLU A 62 -17.05 -19.43 4.96
C GLU A 62 -17.81 -19.57 6.30
N ASN A 63 -17.68 -18.60 7.21
CA ASN A 63 -18.48 -18.55 8.44
C ASN A 63 -19.98 -18.42 8.16
N VAL A 64 -20.38 -17.61 7.17
CA VAL A 64 -21.78 -17.52 6.74
C VAL A 64 -22.26 -18.89 6.23
N ARG A 65 -21.49 -19.52 5.34
CA ARG A 65 -21.81 -20.86 4.81
C ARG A 65 -21.95 -21.90 5.93
N LEU A 66 -21.07 -21.87 6.93
CA LEU A 66 -21.11 -22.79 8.08
C LEU A 66 -22.34 -22.55 8.96
N ASN A 67 -22.70 -21.30 9.24
CA ASN A 67 -23.92 -20.96 9.97
C ASN A 67 -25.18 -21.42 9.23
N ASP A 68 -25.25 -21.23 7.92
CA ASP A 68 -26.37 -21.73 7.11
C ASP A 68 -26.52 -23.26 7.21
N ASN A 69 -25.40 -24.00 7.22
CA ASN A 69 -25.45 -25.45 7.41
C ASN A 69 -25.88 -25.86 8.83
N ILE A 70 -25.43 -25.12 9.85
CA ILE A 70 -25.88 -25.32 11.23
C ILE A 70 -27.39 -25.15 11.30
N ASP A 71 -27.96 -24.09 10.71
CA ASP A 71 -29.40 -23.85 10.69
C ASP A 71 -30.19 -24.99 10.02
N VAL A 72 -29.61 -25.69 9.04
CA VAL A 72 -30.18 -26.89 8.43
C VAL A 72 -30.07 -28.10 9.38
N TRP A 73 -28.90 -28.34 9.96
CA TRP A 73 -28.68 -29.51 10.84
C TRP A 73 -29.46 -29.45 12.15
N VAL A 74 -29.69 -28.26 12.70
CA VAL A 74 -30.47 -28.08 13.93
C VAL A 74 -31.95 -28.46 13.74
N GLN A 75 -32.44 -28.49 12.50
CA GLN A 75 -33.80 -28.91 12.16
C GLN A 75 -33.97 -30.44 12.10
N VAL A 76 -32.88 -31.22 12.14
CA VAL A 76 -32.93 -32.69 12.12
C VAL A 76 -33.47 -33.19 13.47
N PRO A 77 -34.60 -33.91 13.50
CA PRO A 77 -35.19 -34.36 14.76
C PRO A 77 -34.38 -35.50 15.38
N ASP A 78 -34.48 -35.64 16.70
CA ASP A 78 -33.75 -36.61 17.52
C ASP A 78 -34.03 -38.09 17.18
N ASN A 79 -35.14 -38.36 16.51
CA ASN A 79 -35.52 -39.68 16.02
C ASN A 79 -35.07 -39.98 14.59
N ASP A 80 -34.44 -39.02 13.90
CA ASP A 80 -33.91 -39.22 12.55
C ASP A 80 -32.62 -40.06 12.59
N PRO A 81 -32.44 -41.07 11.71
CA PRO A 81 -31.20 -41.83 11.62
C PRO A 81 -29.95 -40.96 11.40
N GLY A 82 -30.08 -39.78 10.80
CA GLY A 82 -29.02 -38.81 10.57
C GLY A 82 -28.80 -37.82 11.72
N TYR A 83 -29.51 -37.93 12.84
CA TYR A 83 -29.39 -36.98 13.96
C TYR A 83 -27.98 -36.91 14.54
N ASN A 84 -27.34 -38.06 14.78
CA ASN A 84 -25.98 -38.08 15.35
C ASN A 84 -24.97 -37.43 14.40
N ASP A 85 -25.08 -37.68 13.10
CA ASP A 85 -24.24 -37.06 12.08
C ASP A 85 -24.47 -35.54 12.03
N ALA A 86 -25.73 -35.09 12.16
CA ALA A 86 -26.05 -33.68 12.23
C ALA A 86 -25.41 -33.00 13.47
N GLN A 87 -25.46 -33.65 14.64
CA GLN A 87 -24.83 -33.13 15.86
C GLN A 87 -23.30 -33.06 15.76
N GLU A 88 -22.66 -34.07 15.15
CA GLU A 88 -21.22 -34.05 14.90
C GLU A 88 -20.82 -32.91 13.95
N ASN A 89 -21.57 -32.75 12.85
CA ASN A 89 -21.32 -31.68 11.88
C ASN A 89 -21.52 -30.28 12.48
N ILE A 90 -22.50 -30.09 13.38
CA ILE A 90 -22.68 -28.84 14.12
C ILE A 90 -21.44 -28.55 14.98
N ALA A 91 -20.94 -29.55 15.72
CA ALA A 91 -19.76 -29.36 16.57
C ALA A 91 -18.51 -29.02 15.75
N LEU A 92 -18.31 -29.68 14.60
CA LEU A 92 -17.21 -29.38 13.69
C LEU A 92 -17.33 -27.97 13.10
N ALA A 93 -18.53 -27.56 12.69
CA ALA A 93 -18.75 -26.23 12.13
C ALA A 93 -18.48 -25.12 13.15
N TYR A 94 -18.89 -25.27 14.41
CA TYR A 94 -18.53 -24.31 15.46
C TYR A 94 -17.03 -24.23 15.71
N ALA A 95 -16.33 -25.39 15.73
CA ALA A 95 -14.88 -25.40 15.88
C ALA A 95 -14.16 -24.68 14.72
N GLU A 96 -14.66 -24.84 13.49
CA GLU A 96 -14.11 -24.16 12.32
C GLU A 96 -14.40 -22.65 12.34
N ILE A 97 -15.62 -22.23 12.76
CA ILE A 97 -15.95 -20.82 12.95
C ILE A 97 -15.02 -20.16 13.99
N ASP A 98 -14.77 -20.83 15.10
CA ASP A 98 -13.84 -20.34 16.14
C ASP A 98 -12.41 -20.22 15.60
N ALA A 99 -11.96 -21.20 14.80
CA ALA A 99 -10.66 -21.17 14.14
C ALA A 99 -10.55 -20.01 13.15
N ASN A 100 -11.57 -19.80 12.31
CA ASN A 100 -11.65 -18.71 11.35
C ASN A 100 -11.61 -17.34 12.07
N GLN A 101 -12.36 -17.18 13.17
CA GLN A 101 -12.39 -15.95 13.94
C GLN A 101 -11.03 -15.62 14.58
N SER A 102 -10.33 -16.66 15.06
CA SER A 102 -8.97 -16.54 15.58
C SER A 102 -7.99 -16.09 14.49
N GLU A 103 -8.11 -16.66 13.28
CA GLU A 103 -7.27 -16.26 12.14
C GLU A 103 -7.55 -14.81 11.70
N ILE A 104 -8.83 -14.42 11.55
CA ILE A 104 -9.22 -13.03 11.23
C ILE A 104 -8.59 -12.05 12.22
N SER A 105 -8.65 -12.36 13.51
CA SER A 105 -8.12 -11.49 14.57
C SER A 105 -6.58 -11.42 14.57
N ALA A 106 -5.92 -12.39 13.95
CA ALA A 106 -4.46 -12.43 13.81
C ALA A 106 -3.96 -11.74 12.53
N ILE A 107 -4.83 -11.43 11.58
CA ILE A 107 -4.48 -10.68 10.36
C ILE A 107 -4.28 -9.21 10.77
N PRO A 108 -3.05 -8.67 10.70
CA PRO A 108 -2.78 -7.31 11.12
C PRO A 108 -3.46 -6.32 10.19
N SER A 109 -4.07 -5.28 10.77
CA SER A 109 -4.64 -4.21 9.95
C SER A 109 -3.52 -3.45 9.21
N PRO A 110 -3.77 -2.89 8.02
CA PRO A 110 -2.77 -2.09 7.31
C PRO A 110 -2.20 -0.94 8.14
N ALA A 111 -2.99 -0.38 9.06
CA ALA A 111 -2.57 0.67 9.99
C ALA A 111 -1.53 0.19 11.02
N GLU A 112 -1.55 -1.09 11.38
CA GLU A 112 -0.60 -1.73 12.30
C GLU A 112 0.59 -2.36 11.58
N ALA A 113 0.39 -2.82 10.34
CA ALA A 113 1.44 -3.44 9.52
C ALA A 113 2.42 -2.39 8.96
N PHE A 114 1.94 -1.18 8.66
CA PHE A 114 2.76 -0.09 8.13
C PHE A 114 2.80 1.08 9.10
N PHE A 115 3.71 1.04 10.08
CA PHE A 115 4.11 2.26 10.76
C PHE A 115 4.88 3.15 9.79
N ILE A 116 4.17 4.06 9.11
CA ILE A 116 4.82 5.19 8.46
C ILE A 116 5.29 6.12 9.57
N ILE A 117 6.51 5.89 10.06
CA ILE A 117 7.21 6.85 10.91
C ILE A 117 7.50 8.04 10.00
N ASN A 118 6.61 9.03 10.03
CA ASN A 118 6.83 10.27 9.32
C ASN A 118 8.16 10.87 9.80
N PRO A 119 9.08 11.20 8.89
CA PRO A 119 10.30 11.90 9.29
C PRO A 119 9.89 13.18 10.02
N ILE A 120 10.57 13.50 11.12
CA ILE A 120 10.45 14.81 11.74
C ILE A 120 11.04 15.79 10.73
N LEU A 121 10.17 16.40 9.93
CA LEU A 121 10.57 17.46 9.03
C LEU A 121 11.06 18.62 9.91
N PRO A 122 12.22 19.22 9.61
CA PRO A 122 12.59 20.48 10.23
C PRO A 122 11.45 21.49 10.01
N PRO A 123 11.26 22.46 10.92
CA PRO A 123 10.21 23.46 10.77
C PRO A 123 10.28 24.06 9.36
N ILE A 124 9.16 23.96 8.63
CA ILE A 124 9.05 24.45 7.26
C ILE A 124 9.40 25.94 7.33
N PRO A 125 10.49 26.39 6.68
CA PRO A 125 10.78 27.81 6.61
C PRO A 125 9.56 28.51 5.97
N PRO A 126 9.23 29.75 6.38
CA PRO A 126 8.09 30.47 5.83
C PRO A 126 8.16 30.42 4.30
N SER A 127 7.12 29.86 3.69
CA SER A 127 7.08 29.58 2.25
C SER A 127 7.39 30.84 1.46
N PRO A 128 8.44 30.86 0.61
CA PRO A 128 8.42 31.80 -0.48
C PRO A 128 7.31 31.36 -1.45
N SER A 129 6.67 32.35 -2.06
CA SER A 129 5.76 32.21 -3.21
C SER A 129 6.45 31.47 -4.39
N PRO A 130 5.70 31.00 -5.40
CA PRO A 130 6.01 29.78 -6.15
C PRO A 130 7.31 29.88 -6.97
N CYS A 131 8.10 28.80 -6.90
CA CYS A 131 9.09 28.35 -7.88
C CYS A 131 10.10 29.37 -8.44
N LEU A 132 11.10 29.74 -7.62
CA LEU A 132 12.44 30.20 -8.05
C LEU A 132 13.53 29.44 -7.25
N CYS A 133 13.48 28.11 -7.30
CA CYS A 133 13.96 27.23 -6.23
C CYS A 133 15.49 26.99 -6.09
N LEU A 134 16.41 27.77 -6.66
CA LEU A 134 17.86 27.48 -6.49
C LEU A 134 18.77 28.71 -6.31
N ASP A 135 18.27 29.94 -6.37
CA ASP A 135 19.15 31.12 -6.40
C ASP A 135 19.33 31.79 -5.03
N GLU A 136 18.75 31.26 -3.95
CA GLU A 136 18.79 31.89 -2.62
C GLU A 136 18.97 30.84 -1.52
N PHE A 137 20.20 30.71 -1.00
CA PHE A 137 20.51 29.80 0.11
C PHE A 137 21.32 30.50 1.19
N ASN A 138 20.80 30.63 2.40
CA ASN A 138 21.50 31.36 3.47
C ASN A 138 21.87 30.49 4.68
N SER A 139 21.51 29.21 4.64
CA SER A 139 21.57 28.36 5.84
C SER A 139 21.98 26.92 5.56
N ILE A 140 22.77 26.65 4.51
CA ILE A 140 23.28 25.29 4.27
C ILE A 140 24.30 24.96 5.37
N ARG A 141 24.05 23.87 6.11
CA ARG A 141 24.88 23.46 7.26
C ARG A 141 25.26 21.98 7.23
N ASN A 142 24.57 21.19 6.41
CA ASN A 142 24.71 19.75 6.39
C ASN A 142 24.65 19.23 4.97
N ILE A 143 25.36 18.13 4.73
CA ILE A 143 25.19 17.29 3.54
C ILE A 143 24.45 16.04 3.98
N VAL A 144 23.41 15.65 3.25
CA VAL A 144 22.68 14.40 3.51
C VAL A 144 23.11 13.37 2.47
N PHE A 145 23.45 12.16 2.93
CA PHE A 145 23.89 11.06 2.06
C PHE A 145 22.69 10.27 1.58
N LEU A 146 22.69 9.90 0.30
CA LEU A 146 21.75 8.93 -0.24
C LEU A 146 22.18 7.51 0.19
N PRO A 147 21.23 6.57 0.36
CA PRO A 147 21.55 5.17 0.65
C PRO A 147 22.57 4.60 -0.34
N GLY A 148 23.61 3.94 0.18
CA GLY A 148 24.70 3.37 -0.63
C GLY A 148 25.80 4.36 -1.02
N THR A 149 25.80 5.59 -0.49
CA THR A 149 26.93 6.53 -0.63
C THR A 149 27.81 6.46 0.61
N ASP A 150 29.06 6.00 0.44
CA ASP A 150 29.99 5.84 1.58
C ASP A 150 31.05 6.92 1.65
N GLN A 151 31.42 7.53 0.51
CA GLN A 151 32.34 8.67 0.48
C GLN A 151 31.69 9.87 -0.20
N LEU A 152 31.78 11.01 0.48
CA LEU A 152 31.37 12.29 -0.08
C LEU A 152 32.29 13.39 0.45
N SER A 153 32.90 14.14 -0.45
CA SER A 153 33.60 15.38 -0.13
C SER A 153 32.82 16.56 -0.68
N LEU A 154 32.70 17.61 0.14
CA LEU A 154 32.12 18.88 -0.24
C LEU A 154 33.20 19.94 -0.20
N THR A 155 33.30 20.73 -1.26
CA THR A 155 34.09 21.95 -1.27
C THR A 155 33.21 23.10 -1.73
N ILE A 156 33.11 24.15 -0.92
CA ILE A 156 32.45 25.40 -1.28
C ILE A 156 33.53 26.44 -1.53
N ARG A 157 33.50 27.11 -2.67
CA ARG A 157 34.44 28.19 -3.02
C ARG A 157 33.69 29.45 -3.38
N ASP A 158 34.21 30.61 -2.99
CA ASP A 158 33.77 31.90 -3.53
C ASP A 158 33.98 31.89 -5.05
N PHE A 159 32.95 32.29 -5.80
CA PHE A 159 32.99 32.31 -7.26
C PHE A 159 33.99 33.34 -7.82
N ASN A 160 34.17 34.48 -7.15
CA ASN A 160 35.01 35.56 -7.63
C ASN A 160 36.48 35.38 -7.23
N THR A 161 36.73 34.92 -6.00
CA THR A 161 38.08 34.84 -5.43
C THR A 161 38.67 33.42 -5.46
N GLU A 162 37.86 32.41 -5.79
CA GLU A 162 38.18 30.97 -5.71
C GLU A 162 38.62 30.48 -4.33
N SER A 163 38.49 31.34 -3.30
CA SER A 163 38.84 31.03 -1.92
C SER A 163 37.92 29.94 -1.38
N VAL A 164 38.49 28.99 -0.62
CA VAL A 164 37.71 27.91 -0.01
C VAL A 164 36.97 28.47 1.19
N LEU A 165 35.65 28.32 1.19
CA LEU A 165 34.75 28.76 2.27
C LEU A 165 34.40 27.59 3.21
N VAL A 166 34.36 26.38 2.66
CA VAL A 166 34.12 25.11 3.36
C VAL A 166 34.88 24.02 2.62
N GLY A 167 35.58 23.18 3.37
CA GLY A 167 36.18 21.95 2.85
C GLY A 167 35.87 20.78 3.76
N THR A 168 35.35 19.69 3.19
CA THR A 168 35.16 18.44 3.90
C THR A 168 35.82 17.27 3.18
N ASN A 169 36.09 16.20 3.92
CA ASN A 169 36.77 15.01 3.41
C ASN A 169 36.22 13.73 4.06
N ASN A 170 36.77 12.58 3.65
CA ASN A 170 36.37 11.26 4.16
C ASN A 170 36.64 11.04 5.65
N ASN A 171 37.40 11.92 6.31
CA ASN A 171 37.66 11.87 7.76
C ASN A 171 36.71 12.78 8.56
N SER A 172 35.81 13.51 7.89
CA SER A 172 34.85 14.39 8.55
C SER A 172 33.79 13.57 9.26
N THR A 173 33.32 14.06 10.42
CA THR A 173 32.33 13.35 11.23
C THR A 173 31.03 13.16 10.46
N VAL A 174 30.60 11.90 10.30
CA VAL A 174 29.29 11.55 9.75
C VAL A 174 28.38 11.14 10.90
N ASN A 175 27.23 11.79 11.00
CA ASN A 175 26.21 11.52 12.00
C ASN A 175 25.06 10.72 11.37
N MET A 176 24.39 9.92 12.18
CA MET A 176 23.18 9.22 11.78
C MET A 176 21.95 10.11 12.01
N ILE A 177 21.00 10.07 11.08
CA ILE A 177 19.71 10.72 11.27
C ILE A 177 18.91 9.84 12.24
N PRO A 178 18.38 10.39 13.34
CA PRO A 178 17.55 9.63 14.26
C PRO A 178 16.36 8.98 13.54
N ASN A 179 15.93 7.81 14.00
CA ASN A 179 14.77 7.06 13.49
C ASN A 179 14.86 6.57 12.03
N THR A 180 16.03 6.62 11.38
CA THR A 180 16.20 6.07 10.01
C THR A 180 16.77 4.65 9.97
N GLN A 181 16.80 3.92 11.09
CA GLN A 181 17.40 2.57 11.17
C GLN A 181 18.80 2.48 10.52
N ASN A 182 19.64 3.50 10.77
CA ASN A 182 21.00 3.64 10.23
C ASN A 182 21.12 3.85 8.71
N THR A 183 20.01 4.04 7.98
CA THR A 183 20.03 4.30 6.53
C THR A 183 20.26 5.77 6.18
N GLY A 184 19.77 6.69 7.01
CA GLY A 184 19.98 8.13 6.86
C GLY A 184 21.26 8.59 7.55
N ARG A 185 22.14 9.21 6.77
CA ARG A 185 23.41 9.76 7.26
C ARG A 185 23.53 11.21 6.83
N TYR A 186 24.18 12.04 7.65
CA TYR A 186 24.50 13.41 7.30
C TYR A 186 25.86 13.84 7.83
N GLN A 187 26.45 14.83 7.19
CA GLN A 187 27.74 15.40 7.59
C GLN A 187 27.57 16.90 7.78
N PRO A 188 27.73 17.41 9.01
CA PRO A 188 27.71 18.85 9.27
C PRO A 188 28.97 19.51 8.75
N PHE A 189 28.85 20.78 8.39
CA PHE A 189 29.97 21.65 8.05
C PHE A 189 29.71 23.08 8.52
N ALA A 190 30.77 23.86 8.66
CA ALA A 190 30.71 25.26 9.03
C ALA A 190 31.52 26.10 8.04
N PHE A 191 31.03 27.28 7.73
CA PHE A 191 31.76 28.27 6.94
C PHE A 191 32.96 28.79 7.73
N GLU A 192 34.12 28.84 7.10
CA GLU A 192 35.31 29.51 7.66
C GLU A 192 35.08 31.01 7.86
N GLN A 193 34.19 31.59 7.03
CA GLN A 193 33.74 32.97 7.12
C GLN A 193 32.27 33.00 7.55
N PRO A 194 31.98 33.21 8.85
CA PRO A 194 30.61 33.33 9.32
C PRO A 194 29.89 34.50 8.63
N GLY A 195 28.73 34.25 8.05
CA GLY A 195 27.93 35.29 7.38
C GLY A 195 28.41 35.64 5.97
N PHE A 196 29.12 34.74 5.28
CA PHE A 196 29.43 34.90 3.86
C PHE A 196 28.17 35.17 3.04
N THR A 197 28.24 36.18 2.18
CA THR A 197 27.22 36.50 1.18
C THR A 197 27.87 36.73 -0.17
N GLY A 198 27.31 36.12 -1.21
CA GLY A 198 27.75 36.23 -2.58
C GLY A 198 27.64 34.90 -3.33
N LEU A 199 28.07 34.92 -4.59
CA LEU A 199 28.13 33.74 -5.43
C LEU A 199 29.25 32.80 -4.96
N ALA A 200 28.94 31.50 -4.93
CA ALA A 200 29.87 30.45 -4.58
C ALA A 200 29.61 29.20 -5.42
N THR A 201 30.67 28.45 -5.70
CA THR A 201 30.61 27.16 -6.38
C THR A 201 30.66 26.04 -5.36
N LEU A 202 29.62 25.22 -5.36
CA LEU A 202 29.46 24.03 -4.55
C LEU A 202 29.93 22.80 -5.36
N ASN A 203 31.04 22.19 -4.96
CA ASN A 203 31.56 20.98 -5.58
C ASN A 203 31.34 19.78 -4.65
N ILE A 204 30.57 18.81 -5.11
CA ILE A 204 30.27 17.57 -4.40
C ILE A 204 30.91 16.42 -5.19
N GLN A 205 31.79 15.68 -4.54
CA GLN A 205 32.40 14.49 -5.12
C GLN A 205 31.94 13.28 -4.32
N SER A 206 31.42 12.28 -5.01
CA SER A 206 31.11 10.95 -4.48
C SER A 206 31.96 9.87 -5.15
N ASP A 207 31.83 8.62 -4.68
CA ASP A 207 32.54 7.45 -5.23
C ASP A 207 32.40 7.27 -6.75
N SER A 208 31.31 7.78 -7.34
CA SER A 208 30.99 7.57 -8.77
C SER A 208 30.80 8.84 -9.59
N LYS A 209 30.59 10.01 -8.95
CA LYS A 209 30.17 11.23 -9.65
C LYS A 209 30.69 12.49 -8.98
N ASN A 210 30.96 13.50 -9.82
CA ASN A 210 31.23 14.86 -9.38
C ASN A 210 30.09 15.76 -9.84
N TYR A 211 29.56 16.56 -8.91
CA TYR A 211 28.55 17.57 -9.16
C TYR A 211 29.13 18.93 -8.84
N SER A 212 28.81 19.92 -9.67
CA SER A 212 29.17 21.31 -9.45
C SER A 212 27.92 22.16 -9.61
N ILE A 213 27.62 22.98 -8.62
CA ILE A 213 26.41 23.80 -8.55
C ILE A 213 26.84 25.23 -8.21
N LEU A 214 26.33 26.20 -8.95
CA LEU A 214 26.46 27.61 -8.58
C LEU A 214 25.36 27.97 -7.59
N VAL A 215 25.73 28.58 -6.48
CA VAL A 215 24.81 29.01 -5.42
C VAL A 215 25.07 30.47 -5.06
N ASN A 216 24.03 31.21 -4.66
CA ASN A 216 24.15 32.58 -4.19
C ASN A 216 23.72 32.67 -2.73
N PHE A 217 24.67 32.95 -1.85
CA PHE A 217 24.43 33.16 -0.44
C PHE A 217 24.01 34.61 -0.19
N GLN A 218 22.85 34.82 0.41
CA GLN A 218 22.37 36.16 0.75
C GLN A 218 22.38 36.37 2.27
N ASN A 219 22.19 37.62 2.70
CA ASN A 219 21.85 37.92 4.09
C ASN A 219 20.33 38.09 4.14
N LEU A 220 19.61 37.11 4.67
CA LEU A 220 18.15 37.22 4.84
C LEU A 220 17.90 37.82 6.24
N PRO A 221 17.03 38.84 6.36
CA PRO A 221 16.74 39.51 7.61
C PRO A 221 16.06 38.62 8.65
#